data_AF-A0A941AF39-F1
#
_entry.id   AF-A0A941AF39-F1
#
_cell.length_a   1.000
_cell.length_b   1.000
_cell.length_c   1.000
_cell.angle_alpha   90.00
_cell.angle_beta   90.00
_cell.angle_gamma   90.00
#
_symmetry.space_group_name_H-M   'P 1'
#
loop_
_entity.id
_entity.type
_entity.pdbx_description
1 polymer ?
#
loop_
_entity_poly.entity_id
_entity_poly.type
_entity_poly.pdbx_seq_one_letter_code
_entity_poly.pdbx_strand_id
1 'polypeptide(L)'
;MKVVERTIPGFGERMRSRSLEKTPMATLSRAVAGVRKRSLIINLPGSPKGAVENLEAVWDAVPHAVEKIRGDESECAPPPVP
;
A
#
# COMPACT_ATOMS: atom_id res chain seq x y z
N MET A 1 3.91 -13.03 -3.77
CA MET A 1 3.87 -12.15 -4.95
C MET A 1 5.16 -12.35 -5.75
N LYS A 2 5.21 -13.28 -6.71
CA LYS A 2 6.47 -13.69 -7.38
C LYS A 2 6.98 -12.71 -8.45
N VAL A 3 6.14 -11.75 -8.85
CA VAL A 3 6.38 -10.86 -10.00
C VAL A 3 6.93 -9.49 -9.61
N VAL A 4 6.98 -9.17 -8.31
CA VAL A 4 7.52 -7.89 -7.84
C VAL A 4 9.02 -8.00 -7.64
N GLU A 5 9.73 -6.94 -8.00
CA GLU A 5 11.18 -6.79 -7.83
C GLU A 5 11.51 -6.27 -6.43
N ARG A 6 10.62 -5.42 -5.87
CA ARG A 6 10.73 -4.87 -4.52
C ARG A 6 9.38 -4.90 -3.82
N THR A 7 9.34 -5.30 -2.56
CA THR A 7 8.13 -5.25 -1.73
C THR A 7 7.99 -3.90 -1.01
N ILE A 8 6.74 -3.49 -0.75
CA ILE A 8 6.41 -2.34 0.08
C ILE A 8 5.62 -2.87 1.29
N PRO A 9 6.31 -3.35 2.35
CA PRO A 9 5.66 -4.04 3.47
C PRO A 9 4.65 -3.16 4.21
N GLY A 10 4.93 -1.86 4.36
CA GLY A 10 4.06 -0.91 5.04
C GLY A 10 2.63 -0.82 4.50
N PHE A 11 2.43 -1.08 3.20
CA PHE A 11 1.07 -1.15 2.62
C PHE A 11 0.29 -2.35 3.17
N GLY A 12 0.92 -3.53 3.19
CA GLY A 12 0.29 -4.75 3.72
C GLY A 12 0.02 -4.66 5.22
N GLU A 13 0.91 -4.00 5.97
CA GLU A 13 0.74 -3.70 7.40
C GLU A 13 -0.44 -2.76 7.63
N ARG A 14 -0.48 -1.63 6.92
CA ARG A 14 -1.54 -0.61 7.08
C ARG A 14 -2.93 -1.16 6.72
N MET A 15 -3.04 -1.85 5.59
CA MET A 15 -4.30 -2.46 5.14
C MET A 15 -4.82 -3.50 6.15
N ARG A 16 -3.92 -4.31 6.71
CA ARG A 16 -4.26 -5.30 7.73
C ARG A 16 -4.66 -4.66 9.05
N SER A 17 -3.90 -3.66 9.51
CA SER A 17 -4.21 -2.90 10.73
C SER A 17 -5.61 -2.29 10.64
N ARG A 18 -5.94 -1.63 9.53
CA ARG A 18 -7.26 -1.03 9.32
C ARG A 18 -8.38 -2.08 9.26
N SER A 19 -8.09 -3.26 8.71
CA SER A 19 -9.05 -4.36 8.66
C SER A 19 -9.26 -5.03 10.04
N LEU A 20 -8.23 -5.05 10.90
CA LEU A 20 -8.30 -5.59 12.26
C LEU A 20 -9.25 -4.81 13.17
N GLU A 21 -9.40 -3.49 12.93
CA GLU A 21 -10.40 -2.66 13.61
C GLU A 21 -11.85 -3.13 13.36
N LYS A 22 -12.07 -3.88 12.27
CA LYS A 22 -13.41 -4.37 11.86
C LYS A 22 -13.62 -5.84 12.18
N THR A 23 -12.58 -6.66 12.06
CA THR A 23 -12.67 -8.10 12.31
C THR A 23 -11.33 -8.69 12.74
N PRO A 24 -11.29 -9.54 13.77
CA PRO A 24 -10.08 -10.26 14.16
C PRO A 24 -9.57 -11.21 13.06
N MET A 25 -10.44 -11.61 12.12
CA MET A 25 -10.06 -12.49 11.00
C MET A 25 -9.09 -11.81 10.02
N ALA A 26 -8.95 -10.49 10.07
CA ALA A 26 -8.01 -9.75 9.23
C ALA A 26 -6.54 -10.17 9.46
N THR A 27 -6.21 -10.78 10.61
CA THR A 27 -4.90 -11.39 10.87
C THR A 27 -4.49 -12.38 9.77
N LEU A 28 -5.44 -13.12 9.20
CA LEU A 28 -5.21 -14.13 8.17
C LEU A 28 -4.95 -13.53 6.77
N SER A 29 -5.07 -12.22 6.62
CA SER A 29 -4.86 -11.55 5.33
C SER A 29 -3.48 -11.89 4.73
N ARG A 30 -3.38 -11.92 3.41
CA ARG A 30 -2.08 -12.03 2.71
C ARG A 30 -1.84 -10.79 1.84
N ALA A 31 -2.32 -9.65 2.34
CA ALA A 31 -2.07 -8.32 1.78
C ALA A 31 -0.56 -8.07 1.63
N VAL A 32 -0.14 -7.73 0.42
CA VAL A 32 1.22 -7.43 -0.01
C VAL A 32 1.13 -6.39 -1.13
N ALA A 33 1.97 -5.35 -1.06
CA ALA A 33 2.22 -4.45 -2.17
C ALA A 33 3.69 -4.55 -2.61
N GLY A 34 3.96 -4.14 -3.84
CA GLY A 34 5.31 -4.11 -4.36
C GLY A 34 5.41 -3.41 -5.71
N VAL A 35 6.62 -3.33 -6.21
CA VAL A 35 6.97 -2.63 -7.44
C VAL A 35 7.45 -3.65 -8.46
N ARG A 36 7.04 -3.44 -9.71
CA ARG A 36 7.63 -4.11 -10.87
C ARG A 36 7.89 -3.05 -11.94
N LYS A 37 9.15 -2.85 -12.33
CA LYS A 37 9.57 -1.76 -13.21
C LYS A 37 9.07 -0.41 -12.67
N ARG A 38 8.14 0.24 -13.39
CA ARG A 38 7.56 1.55 -13.03
C ARG A 38 6.10 1.45 -12.57
N SER A 39 5.71 0.28 -12.07
CA SER A 39 4.32 -0.01 -11.68
C SER A 39 4.23 -0.40 -10.20
N LEU A 40 3.31 0.25 -9.50
CA LEU A 40 2.84 -0.17 -8.19
C LEU A 40 1.83 -1.31 -8.35
N ILE A 41 1.99 -2.39 -7.60
CA ILE A 41 1.10 -3.55 -7.57
C ILE A 41 0.63 -3.73 -6.13
N ILE A 42 -0.68 -3.73 -5.91
CA ILE A 42 -1.32 -3.94 -4.61
C ILE A 42 -2.34 -5.07 -4.78
N ASN A 43 -2.27 -6.12 -3.96
CA ASN A 43 -3.37 -7.09 -3.93
C ASN A 43 -4.45 -6.64 -2.94
N LEU A 44 -5.70 -6.87 -3.32
CA LEU A 44 -6.87 -6.48 -2.52
C LEU A 44 -7.72 -7.72 -2.21
N PRO A 45 -8.59 -7.67 -1.19
CA PRO A 45 -9.57 -8.72 -0.92
C PRO A 45 -10.50 -8.98 -2.12
N GLY A 46 -11.04 -10.20 -2.22
CA GLY A 46 -11.91 -10.58 -3.34
C GLY A 46 -13.30 -9.95 -3.33
N SER A 47 -13.81 -9.52 -2.17
CA SER A 47 -15.08 -8.80 -2.07
C SER A 47 -14.92 -7.33 -2.47
N PRO A 48 -15.85 -6.73 -3.24
CA PRO A 48 -15.79 -5.31 -3.60
C PRO A 48 -15.66 -4.37 -2.40
N LYS A 49 -16.44 -4.60 -1.34
CA LYS A 49 -16.37 -3.82 -0.08
C LYS A 49 -14.97 -3.87 0.53
N GLY A 50 -14.44 -5.08 0.76
CA GLY A 50 -13.10 -5.24 1.33
C GLY A 50 -12.00 -4.62 0.45
N ALA A 51 -12.15 -4.67 -0.88
CA ALA A 51 -11.21 -4.05 -1.82
C ALA A 51 -11.16 -2.53 -1.65
N VAL A 52 -12.32 -1.87 -1.63
CA VAL A 52 -12.42 -0.42 -1.43
C VAL A 52 -11.84 -0.03 -0.08
N GLU A 53 -12.27 -0.69 1.00
CA GLU A 53 -11.84 -0.35 2.36
C GLU A 53 -10.32 -0.54 2.57
N ASN A 54 -9.72 -1.55 1.93
CA ASN A 54 -8.27 -1.77 2.00
C ASN A 54 -7.52 -0.76 1.13
N LEU A 55 -8.03 -0.42 -0.05
CA LEU A 55 -7.42 0.58 -0.91
C LEU A 55 -7.44 1.97 -0.25
N GLU A 56 -8.57 2.35 0.35
CA GLU A 56 -8.72 3.59 1.13
C GLU A 56 -7.69 3.68 2.26
N ALA A 57 -7.37 2.57 2.92
CA ALA A 57 -6.41 2.54 4.03
C ALA A 57 -4.99 2.99 3.65
N VAL A 58 -4.64 2.91 2.36
CA VAL A 58 -3.32 3.26 1.82
C VAL A 58 -3.38 4.34 0.75
N TRP A 59 -4.56 4.87 0.43
CA TRP A 59 -4.78 5.74 -0.72
C TRP A 59 -3.93 7.01 -0.67
N ASP A 60 -3.81 7.61 0.52
CA ASP A 60 -3.01 8.84 0.72
C ASP A 60 -1.54 8.67 0.32
N ALA A 61 -1.01 7.45 0.44
CA ALA A 61 0.38 7.14 0.07
C ALA A 61 0.55 6.78 -1.41
N VAL A 62 -0.53 6.47 -2.14
CA VAL A 62 -0.46 5.98 -3.52
C VAL A 62 0.12 7.02 -4.49
N PRO A 63 -0.32 8.29 -4.52
CA PRO A 63 0.22 9.28 -5.45
C PRO A 63 1.73 9.42 -5.32
N HIS A 64 2.21 9.64 -4.10
CA HIS A 64 3.64 9.79 -3.82
C HIS A 64 4.43 8.52 -4.12
N ALA A 65 3.89 7.33 -3.78
CA ALA A 65 4.54 6.06 -4.14
C ALA A 65 4.70 5.91 -5.66
N VAL A 66 3.71 6.32 -6.45
CA VAL A 66 3.78 6.28 -7.93
C VAL A 66 4.81 7.26 -8.47
N GLU A 67 4.90 8.48 -7.92
CA GLU A 67 5.93 9.47 -8.28
C GLU A 67 7.34 8.89 -8.04
N LYS A 68 7.58 8.36 -6.84
CA LYS A 68 8.85 7.69 -6.48
C LYS A 68 9.19 6.53 -7.40
N ILE A 69 8.23 5.66 -7.70
CA ILE A 69 8.42 4.53 -8.62
C ILE A 69 8.75 5.00 -10.05
N ARG A 70 8.28 6.19 -10.44
CA ARG A 70 8.55 6.76 -11.76
C ARG A 70 9.88 7.50 -11.86
N GLY A 71 10.62 7.64 -10.75
CA GLY A 71 11.94 8.25 -10.71
C GLY A 71 11.98 9.66 -10.12
N ASP A 72 10.97 10.05 -9.33
CA ASP A 72 11.05 11.32 -8.58
C ASP A 72 12.00 11.19 -7.38
N GLU A 73 13.00 12.07 -7.32
CA GLU A 73 14.01 12.13 -6.26
C GLU A 73 13.60 13.05 -5.09
N SER A 74 12.42 13.71 -5.14
CA SER A 74 11.93 14.64 -4.12
C SER A 74 11.91 14.07 -2.68
N GLU A 75 12.44 14.77 -1.69
CA GLU A 75 12.46 14.25 -0.30
C GLU A 75 11.06 13.90 0.22
N CYS A 76 10.94 12.78 0.95
CA CYS A 76 9.67 12.34 1.54
C CYS A 76 9.23 13.23 2.73
N ALA A 77 10.16 13.98 3.31
CA ALA A 77 9.87 14.90 4.39
C ALA A 77 9.31 16.22 3.82
N PRO A 78 8.20 16.76 4.37
CA PRO A 78 7.84 18.13 4.07
C PRO A 78 9.02 19.04 4.48
N PRO A 79 9.26 20.15 3.75
CA PRO A 79 10.30 21.09 4.14
C PRO A 79 10.07 21.50 5.61
N PRO A 80 11.15 21.65 6.40
CA PRO A 80 11.00 22.05 7.79
C PRO A 80 10.17 23.33 7.87
N VAL A 81 9.12 23.28 8.69
CA VAL A 81 8.29 24.46 8.98
C VAL A 81 9.17 25.47 9.73
N PRO A 82 9.18 26.77 9.34
CA PRO A 82 9.98 27.80 10.02
C PRO A 82 9.64 27.95 11.51
#